data_AF-A0A0K1PJM8-F1
#
_entry.id   AF-A0A0K1PJM8-F1
#
_cell.length_a   1.000
_cell.length_b   1.000
_cell.length_c   1.000
_cell.angle_alpha   90.00
_cell.angle_beta   90.00
_cell.angle_gamma   90.00
#
_symmetry.space_group_name_H-M   'P 1'
#
loop_
_entity.id
_entity.type
_entity.pdbx_description
1 polymer ?
#
loop_
_entity_poly.entity_id
_entity_poly.type
_entity_poly.pdbx_seq_one_letter_code
_entity_poly.pdbx_strand_id
1 'polypeptide(L)'
;MDGPSFRTGIDLDDLLGLISDRDSDSNKRRLRCPKCRWEPRKSDRWQCVCNHHWHALDAHGLCPQCQSQWRHAQCLRCAEWSSIEAWLRGQDRR
;
A
#
# COMPACT_ATOMS: atom_id res chain seq x y z
N MET A 1 14.58 -38.97 -48.14
CA MET A 1 14.85 -37.52 -48.19
C MET A 1 13.51 -36.88 -47.94
N ASP A 2 13.10 -36.79 -46.67
CA ASP A 2 11.77 -36.31 -46.30
C ASP A 2 11.97 -35.59 -44.96
N GLY A 3 12.05 -34.26 -45.03
CA GLY A 3 12.47 -33.41 -43.92
C GLY A 3 11.46 -33.32 -42.77
N PRO A 4 11.91 -32.96 -41.56
CA PRO A 4 11.03 -32.82 -40.40
C PRO A 4 10.21 -31.52 -40.48
N SER A 5 8.88 -31.65 -40.42
CA SER A 5 7.97 -30.52 -40.24
C SER A 5 8.10 -29.92 -38.84
N PHE A 6 8.53 -28.67 -38.81
CA PHE A 6 8.33 -27.73 -37.72
C PHE A 6 6.85 -27.68 -37.31
N ARG A 7 6.56 -27.89 -36.03
CA ARG A 7 5.35 -27.35 -35.39
C ARG A 7 5.74 -26.76 -34.05
N THR A 8 6.14 -25.50 -34.10
CA THR A 8 5.94 -24.55 -33.01
C THR A 8 4.46 -24.50 -32.66
N GLY A 9 4.13 -24.64 -31.39
CA GLY A 9 2.76 -24.54 -30.92
C GLY A 9 2.72 -24.79 -29.42
N ILE A 10 3.08 -23.77 -28.65
CA ILE A 10 2.70 -23.66 -27.24
C ILE A 10 1.17 -23.71 -27.24
N ASP A 11 0.62 -24.70 -26.53
CA ASP A 11 -0.81 -25.01 -26.54
C ASP A 11 -1.63 -23.84 -25.97
N LEU A 12 -2.78 -23.56 -26.59
CA LEU A 12 -3.64 -22.41 -26.21
C LEU A 12 -4.31 -22.63 -24.85
N ASP A 13 -4.36 -23.88 -24.36
CA ASP A 13 -4.86 -24.20 -23.01
C ASP A 13 -3.92 -23.66 -21.91
N ASP A 14 -2.61 -23.51 -22.20
CA ASP A 14 -1.60 -22.97 -21.26
C ASP A 14 -1.72 -21.44 -21.08
N LEU A 15 -2.16 -20.73 -22.11
CA LEU A 15 -2.36 -19.26 -22.09
C LEU A 15 -3.61 -18.82 -21.31
N LEU A 16 -4.60 -19.71 -21.15
CA LEU A 16 -5.82 -19.41 -20.40
C LEU A 16 -5.63 -19.57 -18.88
N GLY A 17 -4.61 -20.33 -18.45
CA GLY A 17 -4.25 -20.50 -17.04
C GLY A 17 -3.59 -19.27 -16.39
N LEU A 18 -2.97 -18.38 -17.17
CA LEU A 18 -2.20 -17.25 -16.64
C LEU A 18 -3.00 -15.95 -16.39
N ILE A 19 -4.25 -15.87 -16.85
CA ILE A 19 -5.03 -14.60 -16.81
C ILE A 19 -6.04 -14.57 -15.63
N SER A 20 -6.24 -15.69 -14.92
CA SER A 20 -7.27 -15.77 -13.85
C SER A 20 -6.79 -15.41 -12.45
N ASP A 21 -5.47 -15.34 -12.19
CA ASP A 21 -4.92 -14.87 -10.91
C ASP A 21 -4.68 -13.36 -10.90
N ARG A 22 -5.65 -12.60 -11.42
CA ARG A 22 -5.79 -11.18 -11.09
C ARG A 22 -6.48 -11.09 -9.73
N ASP A 23 -5.91 -11.76 -8.73
CA ASP A 23 -6.28 -11.54 -7.34
C ASP A 23 -5.82 -10.12 -7.02
N SER A 24 -6.81 -9.25 -7.11
CA SER A 24 -6.79 -7.89 -6.61
C SER A 24 -6.70 -7.97 -5.08
N ASP A 25 -5.63 -8.58 -4.55
CA ASP A 25 -5.32 -8.59 -3.13
C ASP A 25 -5.04 -7.15 -2.74
N SER A 26 -6.11 -6.57 -2.22
CA SER A 26 -6.09 -5.42 -1.37
C SER A 26 -5.27 -5.78 -0.13
N ASN A 27 -3.95 -5.84 -0.28
CA ASN A 27 -2.93 -5.81 0.76
C ASN A 27 -2.98 -4.42 1.44
N LYS A 28 -4.18 -4.04 1.87
CA LYS A 28 -4.49 -2.93 2.76
C LYS A 28 -3.94 -3.38 4.08
N ARG A 29 -2.65 -3.13 4.27
CA ARG A 29 -2.04 -3.07 5.58
C ARG A 29 -2.92 -2.13 6.40
N ARG A 30 -3.67 -2.72 7.34
CA ARG A 30 -4.70 -2.01 8.10
C ARG A 30 -4.02 -1.15 9.16
N LEU A 31 -3.60 0.03 8.74
CA LEU A 31 -3.21 1.13 9.60
C LEU A 31 -4.36 1.42 10.57
N ARG A 32 -4.12 1.43 11.88
CA ARG A 32 -5.17 1.72 12.86
C ARG A 32 -4.66 2.64 13.94
N CYS A 33 -5.50 3.59 14.33
CA CYS A 33 -5.20 4.48 15.44
C CYS A 33 -5.09 3.66 16.74
N PRO A 34 -4.01 3.78 17.52
CA PRO A 34 -3.86 3.03 18.77
C PRO A 34 -4.87 3.45 19.86
N LYS A 35 -5.53 4.61 19.70
CA LYS A 35 -6.45 5.18 20.69
C LYS A 35 -7.90 4.79 20.40
N CYS A 36 -8.38 5.08 19.20
CA CYS A 36 -9.78 4.86 18.82
C CYS A 36 -9.98 3.71 17.81
N ARG A 37 -8.89 3.05 17.37
CA ARG A 37 -8.89 1.99 16.34
C ARG A 37 -9.42 2.44 14.98
N TRP A 38 -9.52 3.75 14.75
CA TRP A 38 -9.90 4.31 13.45
C TRP A 38 -8.87 3.93 12.38
N GLU A 39 -9.35 3.47 11.24
CA GLU A 39 -8.54 3.05 10.09
C GLU A 39 -8.57 4.17 9.03
N PRO A 40 -7.43 4.84 8.74
CA PRO A 40 -7.35 5.78 7.64
C PRO A 40 -7.47 5.03 6.32
N ARG A 41 -8.28 5.59 5.42
CA ARG A 41 -8.42 5.17 4.03
C ARG A 41 -7.36 5.85 3.19
N LYS A 42 -7.07 5.29 2.01
CA LYS A 42 -6.19 5.90 0.98
C LYS A 42 -6.60 7.30 0.54
N SER A 43 -7.77 7.81 0.92
CA SER A 43 -8.24 9.16 0.64
C SER A 43 -7.91 10.17 1.73
N ASP A 44 -7.62 9.71 2.95
CA ASP A 44 -7.23 10.60 4.05
C ASP A 44 -5.88 11.25 3.75
N ARG A 45 -5.71 12.52 4.10
CA ARG A 45 -4.49 13.27 3.82
C ARG A 45 -4.10 14.07 5.05
N TRP A 46 -2.81 14.06 5.37
CA TRP A 46 -2.23 14.95 6.35
C TRP A 46 -1.60 16.13 5.64
N GLN A 47 -1.70 17.29 6.26
CA GLN A 47 -1.12 18.52 5.76
C GLN A 47 0.26 18.75 6.38
N CYS A 48 1.23 19.11 5.55
CA CYS A 48 2.59 19.41 5.98
C CYS A 48 2.68 20.90 6.31
N VAL A 49 3.71 21.28 7.06
CA VAL A 49 4.13 22.68 7.18
C VAL A 49 4.48 23.33 5.83
N CYS A 50 4.83 22.54 4.81
CA CYS A 50 5.06 23.02 3.44
C CYS A 50 3.78 23.08 2.58
N ASN A 51 2.59 22.97 3.18
CA ASN A 51 1.28 22.92 2.53
C ASN A 51 1.03 21.74 1.59
N HIS A 52 1.95 20.77 1.53
CA HIS A 52 1.75 19.53 0.80
C HIS A 52 0.81 18.58 1.56
N HIS A 53 -0.10 17.94 0.85
CA HIS A 53 -1.06 16.98 1.41
C HIS A 53 -0.69 15.56 1.00
N TRP A 54 -0.36 14.70 1.96
CA TRP A 54 0.06 13.33 1.66
C TRP A 54 -0.41 12.34 2.74
N HIS A 55 -0.30 11.06 2.41
CA HIS A 55 -0.51 9.99 3.37
C HIS A 55 0.73 9.85 4.24
N ALA A 56 0.75 10.56 5.38
CA ALA A 56 1.89 10.51 6.30
C ALA A 56 2.22 9.07 6.72
N LEU A 57 1.21 8.21 6.90
CA LEU A 57 1.43 6.83 7.33
C LEU A 57 2.05 5.93 6.26
N ASP A 58 1.74 6.16 4.98
CA ASP A 58 2.25 5.37 3.84
C ASP A 58 3.73 5.63 3.61
N ALA A 59 4.15 6.89 3.74
CA ALA A 59 5.54 7.31 3.62
C ALA A 59 6.33 7.22 4.95
N HIS A 60 5.82 6.49 5.96
CA HIS A 60 6.41 6.42 7.31
C HIS A 60 6.74 7.79 7.93
N GLY A 61 5.95 8.81 7.60
CA GLY A 61 6.08 10.18 8.08
C GLY A 61 6.96 11.07 7.21
N LEU A 62 7.54 10.59 6.11
CA LEU A 62 8.36 11.40 5.22
C LEU A 62 7.48 12.22 4.27
N CYS A 63 7.67 13.54 4.27
CA CYS A 63 7.04 14.40 3.26
C CYS A 63 7.79 14.29 1.93
N PRO A 64 7.14 13.93 0.80
CA PRO A 64 7.82 13.81 -0.49
C PRO A 64 8.29 15.16 -1.06
N GLN A 65 7.72 16.27 -0.59
CA GLN A 65 8.03 17.59 -1.13
C GLN A 65 9.17 18.29 -0.37
N CYS A 66 9.10 18.33 0.96
CA CYS A 66 10.11 18.99 1.79
C CYS A 66 11.04 18.03 2.54
N GLN A 67 10.84 16.72 2.39
CA GLN A 67 11.63 15.66 3.05
C GLN A 67 11.65 15.74 4.57
N SER A 68 10.69 16.45 5.18
CA SER A 68 10.55 16.50 6.64
C SER A 68 10.04 15.16 7.17
N GLN A 69 10.74 14.64 8.18
CA GLN A 69 10.36 13.42 8.88
C GLN A 69 9.41 13.73 10.04
N TRP A 70 8.14 13.37 9.86
CA TRP A 70 7.15 13.41 10.90
C TRP A 70 7.23 12.12 11.72
N ARG A 71 7.42 12.24 13.04
CA ARG A 71 7.40 11.09 13.95
C ARG A 71 6.02 10.79 14.52
N HIS A 72 5.11 11.74 14.41
CA HIS A 72 3.75 11.66 14.94
C HIS A 72 2.76 12.05 13.86
N ALA A 73 1.63 11.36 13.83
CA ALA A 73 0.49 11.67 12.98
C ALA A 73 -0.74 11.92 13.86
N GLN A 74 -1.52 12.93 13.51
CA GLN A 74 -2.78 13.24 14.18
C GLN A 74 -3.90 12.32 13.67
N CYS A 75 -4.73 11.78 14.55
CA CYS A 75 -5.91 11.03 14.14
C CYS A 75 -7.02 11.97 13.65
N LEU A 76 -7.54 11.77 12.43
CA LEU A 76 -8.63 12.59 11.90
C LEU A 76 -9.99 12.34 12.58
N ARG A 77 -10.12 11.25 13.35
CA ARG A 77 -11.36 10.90 14.04
C ARG A 77 -11.43 11.39 15.48
N CYS A 78 -10.35 11.22 16.25
CA CYS A 78 -10.29 11.62 17.66
C CYS A 78 -9.37 12.82 17.93
N ALA A 79 -8.79 13.42 16.89
CA ALA A 79 -7.84 14.53 16.94
C ALA A 79 -6.56 14.29 17.78
N GLU A 80 -6.38 13.08 18.30
CA GLU A 80 -5.28 12.70 19.16
C GLU A 80 -4.00 12.45 18.36
N TRP A 81 -2.86 12.89 18.90
CA TRP A 81 -1.56 12.66 18.28
C TRP A 81 -1.02 11.29 18.69
N SER A 82 -0.47 10.56 17.72
CA SER A 82 0.11 9.23 17.98
C SER A 82 1.33 9.00 17.10
N SER A 83 2.37 8.37 17.64
CA SER A 83 3.63 8.14 16.94
C SER A 83 3.41 7.21 15.74
N ILE A 84 3.97 7.55 14.57
CA ILE A 84 3.85 6.79 13.31
C ILE A 84 4.12 5.30 13.57
N GLU A 85 5.19 4.97 14.29
CA GLU A 85 5.54 3.58 14.66
C GLU A 85 4.42 2.81 15.36
N ALA A 86 3.65 3.47 16.23
CA ALA A 86 2.52 2.84 16.92
C ALA A 86 1.40 2.47 15.94
N TRP A 87 1.22 3.26 14.87
CA TRP A 87 0.30 2.92 13.77
C TRP A 87 0.86 1.79 12.89
N LEU A 88 2.17 1.76 12.67
CA LEU A 88 2.84 0.73 11.85
C LEU A 88 2.95 -0.62 12.56
N ARG A 89 3.04 -0.65 13.90
CA ARG A 89 3.14 -1.91 14.68
C ARG A 89 1.99 -2.89 14.36
N GLY A 90 0.83 -2.40 13.93
CA GLY A 90 -0.29 -3.24 13.49
C GLY A 90 -0.19 -3.78 12.05
N GLN A 91 0.87 -3.46 11.31
CA GLN A 91 1.07 -3.80 9.90
C GLN A 91 2.09 -4.92 9.65
N ASP A 92 2.70 -5.47 10.69
CA ASP A 92 3.63 -6.60 10.57
C ASP A 92 2.84 -7.91 10.39
N ARG A 93 2.78 -8.40 9.14
CA ARG A 93 2.52 -9.81 8.85
C ARG A 93 3.82 -10.42 8.36
N ARG A 94 4.38 -11.29 9.21
CA ARG A 94 5.53 -12.18 9.00
C ARG A 94 5.36 -13.04 7.75
#